data_AF-A0A2R6LCU6-F1
#
_entry.id   AF-A0A2R6LCU6-F1
#
_cell.length_a   1.000
_cell.length_b   1.000
_cell.length_c   1.000
_cell.angle_alpha   90.00
_cell.angle_beta   90.00
_cell.angle_gamma   90.00
#
_symmetry.space_group_name_H-M   'P 1'
#
loop_
_entity.id
_entity.type
_entity.pdbx_description
1 polymer ?
#
loop_
_entity_poly.entity_id
_entity_poly.type
_entity_poly.pdbx_seq_one_letter_code
_entity_poly.pdbx_strand_id
1 'polypeptide(L)' 'MTSVKNFRVAAAATADALGRGAFAFTDDYSVFDWGKMPDEIPDKGASLCTMGAFNFELLE' A
#
# COMPACT_ATOMS: atom_id res chain seq x y z
N MET A 1 -5.21 -3.52 10.40
CA MET A 1 -4.06 -3.80 9.51
C MET A 1 -4.66 -4.11 8.16
N THR A 2 -4.47 -3.23 7.17
CA THR A 2 -5.15 -3.32 5.87
C THR A 2 -4.65 -4.51 5.07
N SER A 3 -5.54 -5.27 4.44
CA SER A 3 -5.16 -6.55 3.80
C SER A 3 -4.31 -6.41 2.55
N VAL A 4 -4.11 -5.22 1.98
CA VAL A 4 -3.46 -5.06 0.67
C VAL A 4 -2.23 -4.13 0.67
N LYS A 5 -2.00 -3.42 1.77
CA LYS A 5 -0.92 -2.44 1.93
C LYS A 5 -0.46 -2.44 3.37
N ASN A 6 0.86 -2.47 3.57
CA ASN A 6 1.50 -2.22 4.85
C ASN A 6 1.93 -0.76 4.93
N PHE A 7 1.65 -0.10 6.06
CA PHE A 7 2.12 1.26 6.30
C PHE A 7 3.48 1.25 6.99
N ARG A 8 4.47 1.90 6.37
CA ARG A 8 5.82 2.06 6.92
C ARG A 8 6.01 3.52 7.30
N VAL A 9 6.31 3.77 8.57
CA VAL A 9 6.66 5.10 9.06
C VAL A 9 8.17 5.29 8.88
N ALA A 10 8.56 6.21 8.00
CA ALA A 10 9.96 6.59 7.81
C ALA A 10 10.38 7.69 8.80
N ALA A 11 9.48 8.65 9.06
CA ALA A 11 9.61 9.65 10.11
C ALA A 11 8.24 9.82 10.78
N ALA A 12 8.19 9.68 12.11
CA ALA A 12 6.96 9.92 12.85
C ALA A 12 6.61 11.42 12.79
N ALA A 13 5.32 11.73 12.82
CA ALA A 13 4.87 13.11 13.01
C ALA A 13 5.19 13.57 14.44
N THR A 14 5.44 14.86 14.60
CA THR A 14 5.56 15.52 15.90
C THR A 14 4.36 16.45 16.09
N ALA A 15 4.34 17.20 17.21
CA ALA A 15 3.30 18.19 17.44
C ALA A 15 3.35 19.36 16.43
N ASP A 16 4.52 19.63 15.86
CA ASP A 16 4.84 20.79 15.04
C ASP A 16 5.21 20.45 13.59
N ALA A 17 5.39 19.17 13.25
CA ALA A 17 5.78 18.75 11.90
C ALA A 17 5.07 17.46 11.44
N LEU A 18 4.81 17.39 10.14
CA LEU A 18 4.28 16.19 9.51
C LEU A 18 5.33 15.08 9.47
N GLY A 19 4.85 13.85 9.64
CA GLY A 19 5.67 12.66 9.43
C GLY A 19 5.81 12.31 7.95
N ARG A 20 6.69 11.36 7.68
CA ARG A 20 6.85 10.74 6.36
C ARG A 20 6.56 9.26 6.47
N GLY A 21 5.66 8.78 5.62
CA GLY A 21 5.33 7.37 5.52
C GLY A 21 5.35 6.88 4.08
N ALA A 22 5.36 5.57 3.93
CA ALA A 22 5.20 4.90 2.65
C ALA A 22 4.19 3.75 2.79
N PHE A 23 3.39 3.53 1.76
CA PHE A 23 2.58 2.32 1.64
C PHE A 23 3.36 1.29 0.83
N ALA A 24 3.68 0.15 1.45
CA ALA A 24 4.21 -1.02 0.77
C ALA A 24 3.04 -1.89 0.30
N PHE A 25 2.82 -1.96 -1.01
CA PHE A 25 1.77 -2.78 -1.60
C PHE A 25 2.15 -4.26 -1.51
N THR A 26 1.22 -5.10 -1.06
CA THR A 26 1.45 -6.54 -0.89
C THR A 26 0.72 -7.37 -1.94
N ASP A 27 1.16 -8.62 -2.08
CA ASP A 27 0.55 -9.63 -2.95
C ASP A 27 -0.72 -10.25 -2.32
N ASP A 28 -1.03 -9.87 -1.08
CA ASP A 28 -2.25 -10.21 -0.39
C ASP A 28 -3.49 -9.67 -1.10
N TYR A 29 -4.60 -10.37 -0.98
CA TYR A 29 -5.90 -9.93 -1.45
C TYR A 29 -7.01 -10.29 -0.47
N SER A 30 -8.17 -9.68 -0.68
CA SER A 30 -9.39 -9.92 0.09
C SER A 30 -10.56 -9.95 -0.88
N VAL A 31 -11.50 -10.86 -0.66
CA VAL A 31 -12.78 -10.92 -1.37
C VAL A 31 -13.90 -11.00 -0.33
N PHE A 32 -15.07 -10.43 -0.65
CA PHE A 32 -16.25 -10.52 0.22
C PHE A 32 -16.02 -10.12 1.69
N ASP A 33 -15.18 -9.12 1.94
CA ASP A 33 -14.80 -8.64 3.29
C ASP A 33 -14.22 -9.72 4.23
N TRP A 34 -13.72 -10.83 3.68
CA TRP A 34 -13.16 -11.95 4.45
C TRP A 34 -11.83 -11.61 5.17
N GLY A 35 -11.19 -10.50 4.80
CA GLY A 35 -9.85 -10.17 5.24
C GLY A 35 -8.79 -10.79 4.33
N LYS A 36 -7.56 -10.97 4.85
CA LYS A 36 -6.47 -11.55 4.05
C LYS A 36 -6.81 -13.02 3.69
N MET A 37 -6.75 -13.32 2.41
CA MET A 37 -6.82 -14.69 1.89
C MET A 37 -5.56 -15.49 2.26
N PRO A 38 -5.65 -16.82 2.40
CA PRO A 38 -4.49 -17.65 2.77
C PRO A 38 -3.42 -17.68 1.69
N ASP A 39 -3.83 -17.57 0.42
CA ASP A 39 -2.94 -17.53 -0.73
C ASP A 39 -2.59 -16.09 -1.11
N GLU A 40 -1.49 -15.95 -1.84
CA GLU A 40 -1.04 -14.68 -2.42
C GLU A 40 -1.21 -14.71 -3.95
N ILE A 41 -1.39 -13.54 -4.55
CA ILE A 41 -1.33 -13.38 -6.02
C ILE A 41 0.05 -12.83 -6.35
N PRO A 42 0.96 -13.62 -6.95
CA PRO A 42 2.32 -13.18 -7.22
C PRO A 42 2.37 -11.88 -8.03
N ASP A 43 3.27 -10.97 -7.63
CA ASP A 43 3.56 -9.69 -8.28
C ASP A 43 2.40 -8.68 -8.31
N LYS A 44 1.29 -8.98 -7.65
CA LYS A 44 0.11 -8.09 -7.57
C LYS A 44 0.47 -6.77 -6.90
N GLY A 45 1.19 -6.80 -5.78
CA GLY A 45 1.61 -5.61 -5.05
C GLY A 45 2.49 -4.70 -5.90
N ALA A 46 3.48 -5.28 -6.58
CA ALA A 46 4.37 -4.55 -7.49
C ALA A 46 3.60 -3.93 -8.66
N SER A 47 2.76 -4.72 -9.33
CA SER A 47 1.93 -4.26 -10.45
C SER A 47 1.03 -3.07 -10.07
N LEU A 48 0.36 -3.16 -8.92
CA LEU A 48 -0.50 -2.09 -8.43
C LEU A 48 0.28 -0.84 -8.01
N CYS A 49 1.46 -1.00 -7.44
CA CYS A 49 2.33 0.13 -7.08
C CYS A 49 2.76 0.89 -8.34
N THR A 50 3.25 0.19 -9.36
CA THR A 50 3.68 0.79 -10.63
C THR A 50 2.52 1.46 -11.37
N MET A 51 1.37 0.80 -11.47
CA MET A 51 0.17 1.39 -12.06
C MET A 51 -0.27 2.66 -11.30
N GLY A 52 -0.22 2.62 -9.96
CA GLY A 52 -0.55 3.77 -9.13
C GLY A 52 0.38 4.95 -9.38
N ALA A 53 1.70 4.72 -9.34
CA ALA A 53 2.71 5.74 -9.61
C ALA A 53 2.52 6.37 -10.99
N PHE A 54 2.37 5.55 -12.03
CA PHE A 54 2.11 6.01 -13.40
C PHE A 54 0.85 6.89 -13.50
N ASN A 55 -0.26 6.45 -12.91
CA ASN A 55 -1.51 7.20 -12.96
C ASN A 55 -1.42 8.53 -12.19
N PHE A 56 -0.69 8.58 -11.08
CA PHE A 56 -0.47 9.83 -10.35
C PHE A 56 0.39 10.81 -11.15
N GLU A 57 1.46 10.34 -11.78
CA GLU A 57 2.31 11.17 -12.65
C GLU A 57 1.52 11.77 -13.84
N LEU A 58 0.54 11.04 -14.37
CA LEU A 58 -0.31 11.54 -15.47
C LEU A 58 -1.28 12.66 -15.04
N LEU A 59 -1.58 12.75 -13.75
CA LEU A 59 -2.58 13.68 -13.18
C LEU A 59 -1.96 14.90 -12.47
N GLU A 60 -0.63 14.97 -12.38
CA GLU A 60 0.10 16.18 -12.00
C GLU A 60 0.18 17.19 -13.17
#